data_AF-A0A7G7W4G6-F1
#
_entry.id   AF-A0A7G7W4G6-F1
#
_cell.length_a   1.000
_cell.length_b   1.000
_cell.length_c   1.000
_cell.angle_alpha   90.00
_cell.angle_beta   90.00
_cell.angle_gamma   90.00
#
_symmetry.space_group_name_H-M   'P 1'
#
loop_
_entity.id
_entity.type
_entity.pdbx_description
1 polymer ?
#
loop_
_entity_poly.entity_id
_entity_poly.type
_entity_poly.pdbx_seq_one_letter_code
_entity_poly.pdbx_strand_id
1 'polypeptide(L)'
;MTLIVPNDRPFVIIPKHSNLPLAPTHHRKEQGTAIQQQEAYKNNPAQQFQLRKNGSGEHLVYLPYSNLFWATAGGPSSGEGAALIQWLDQNTTNQRFRFLYAGNGYYYLRPVHAGGLVLEVPGGGRGQDTLKLGKLAAATSRDHQLFRVVPASPFYVANEAHTFRQYSDLVREAILGVIGAIPKVGGAVKGVLGVLWPDGHDKDFWNQTTLYVEQRVRELLRAEHLANLASDLQGARQNADEYGKTSSLTNKLGKLISAISSATQREDTFLRDQEGVGVLPMLAAWGTLVLTLRAEMVKEYDTLHPNETADEKRAGKADELTFLQSAITRYSDAVQRSREAAMAWRLGKIKQKHIEDWEIIDISPKQFIKTAWNKDSVTDEYDGWQMYREYRQHNSNPGDPASHANISYAKQVREAQVRAKFGAELDAILAQAYLWPYLDPTKTAQPTNQRVQVAVGTFGGRPNGTPFNVPVDSLMKISICSDASHRNMCGLNLTFAGSGTTALYGVMGGRQNSINLQAGEYITNVRGYEWDQLEGLVLETNHGQLVEGGQLGSHSYFEAGIDDALNAKLVSISGTYKGDVINTLTFHWEYVLSK
;
A
#
# COMPACT_ATOMS: atom_id res chain seq x y z
N MET A 1 3.83 4.43 3.02
CA MET A 1 3.13 3.23 3.51
C MET A 1 3.43 2.18 2.47
N THR A 2 4.48 1.41 2.70
CA THR A 2 4.83 0.28 1.87
C THR A 2 3.99 -0.88 2.38
N LEU A 3 3.23 -1.54 1.50
CA LEU A 3 2.14 -2.49 1.80
C LEU A 3 2.49 -3.66 2.72
N ILE A 4 3.76 -3.82 3.06
CA ILE A 4 4.25 -4.75 4.05
C ILE A 4 3.94 -4.20 5.44
N VAL A 5 2.71 -4.43 5.87
CA VAL A 5 2.29 -4.25 7.25
C VAL A 5 2.80 -5.45 8.06
N PRO A 6 3.81 -5.26 8.94
CA PRO A 6 4.44 -6.33 9.70
C PRO A 6 3.57 -6.67 10.92
N ASN A 7 3.32 -7.97 11.11
CA ASN A 7 3.05 -8.74 12.35
C ASN A 7 1.94 -9.79 12.20
N ASP A 8 2.22 -10.97 12.76
CA ASP A 8 1.47 -12.24 12.87
C ASP A 8 1.02 -12.95 11.58
N ARG A 9 0.89 -12.26 10.44
CA ARG A 9 0.39 -12.87 9.21
C ARG A 9 1.51 -13.41 8.29
N PRO A 10 1.39 -14.66 7.81
CA PRO A 10 2.31 -15.22 6.83
C PRO A 10 2.07 -14.65 5.42
N PHE A 11 3.14 -14.56 4.64
CA PHE A 11 3.21 -14.19 3.23
C PHE A 11 3.90 -15.28 2.44
N VAL A 12 3.61 -15.36 1.15
CA VAL A 12 4.42 -16.08 0.18
C VAL A 12 5.14 -15.06 -0.71
N ILE A 13 6.43 -15.31 -0.94
CA ILE A 13 7.28 -14.48 -1.80
C ILE A 13 7.54 -15.26 -3.07
N ILE A 14 7.26 -14.64 -4.22
CA ILE A 14 7.23 -15.34 -5.52
C ILE A 14 8.01 -14.51 -6.55
N PRO A 15 9.08 -15.05 -7.18
CA PRO A 15 9.77 -14.41 -8.28
C PRO A 15 8.84 -14.26 -9.50
N LYS A 16 8.90 -13.11 -10.16
CA LYS A 16 8.06 -12.77 -11.31
C LYS A 16 8.30 -13.70 -12.50
N HIS A 17 9.55 -14.06 -12.79
CA HIS A 17 9.91 -14.80 -14.00
C HIS A 17 9.52 -16.28 -13.98
N SER A 18 9.55 -16.92 -12.80
CA SER A 18 9.28 -18.35 -12.64
C SER A 18 7.89 -18.66 -12.09
N ASN A 19 7.28 -17.72 -11.35
CA ASN A 19 6.08 -17.95 -10.54
C ASN A 19 6.21 -19.10 -9.52
N LEU A 20 7.43 -19.46 -9.12
CA LEU A 20 7.69 -20.52 -8.14
C LEU A 20 7.97 -19.92 -6.75
N PRO A 21 7.18 -20.22 -5.71
CA PRO A 21 7.38 -19.65 -4.38
C PRO A 21 8.73 -20.01 -3.77
N LEU A 22 9.20 -19.09 -2.92
CA LEU A 22 10.43 -19.28 -2.16
C LEU A 22 10.22 -20.20 -0.96
N ALA A 23 11.23 -21.01 -0.64
CA ALA A 23 11.30 -21.82 0.57
C ALA A 23 12.71 -22.37 0.82
N PRO A 24 13.01 -22.85 2.03
CA PRO A 24 14.25 -23.58 2.29
C PRO A 24 14.39 -24.81 1.40
N THR A 25 15.61 -25.08 0.95
CA THR A 25 15.97 -26.24 0.12
C THR A 25 15.50 -27.54 0.76
N HIS A 26 14.69 -28.31 0.02
CA HIS A 26 14.03 -29.54 0.49
C HIS A 26 13.21 -29.37 1.78
N HIS A 27 12.73 -28.15 2.08
CA HIS A 27 12.05 -27.80 3.33
C HIS A 27 12.85 -28.13 4.59
N ARG A 28 14.18 -28.14 4.52
CA ARG A 28 15.01 -28.37 5.72
C ARG A 28 14.87 -27.22 6.71
N LYS A 29 15.04 -27.50 8.00
CA LYS A 29 14.98 -26.52 9.10
C LYS A 29 16.36 -26.09 9.61
N GLU A 30 17.42 -26.65 9.03
CA GLU A 30 18.78 -26.44 9.47
C GLU A 30 19.25 -25.02 9.14
N GLN A 31 20.03 -24.44 10.05
CA GLN A 31 20.74 -23.20 9.80
C GLN A 31 21.68 -23.36 8.60
N GLY A 32 21.79 -22.32 7.77
CA GLY A 32 22.61 -22.35 6.57
C GLY A 32 21.93 -22.99 5.37
N THR A 33 20.73 -23.59 5.54
CA THR A 33 19.96 -24.07 4.38
C THR A 33 19.63 -22.91 3.46
N ALA A 34 19.96 -23.06 2.18
CA ALA A 34 19.65 -22.09 1.15
C ALA A 34 18.15 -21.94 0.90
N ILE A 35 17.72 -20.73 0.59
CA ILE A 35 16.37 -20.43 0.10
C ILE A 35 16.38 -20.56 -1.42
N GLN A 36 15.44 -21.34 -1.97
CA GLN A 36 15.29 -21.59 -3.40
C GLN A 36 13.86 -21.29 -3.84
N GLN A 37 13.69 -21.01 -5.13
CA GLN A 37 12.38 -21.11 -5.76
C GLN A 37 12.03 -22.59 -5.93
N GLN A 38 10.76 -22.98 -5.78
CA GLN A 38 10.35 -24.37 -5.91
C GLN A 38 8.85 -24.50 -6.17
N GLU A 39 8.40 -25.71 -6.50
CA GLU A 39 6.99 -26.01 -6.75
C GLU A 39 6.09 -25.55 -5.60
N ALA A 40 4.90 -25.08 -5.94
CA ALA A 40 3.91 -24.65 -4.98
C ALA A 40 3.28 -25.85 -4.28
N TYR A 41 3.29 -25.85 -2.95
CA TYR A 41 2.63 -26.88 -2.16
C TYR A 41 1.48 -26.24 -1.38
N LYS A 42 0.27 -26.80 -1.53
CA LYS A 42 -0.93 -26.28 -0.87
C LYS A 42 -0.72 -26.17 0.64
N ASN A 43 -0.90 -24.97 1.18
CA ASN A 43 -0.75 -24.63 2.59
C ASN A 43 0.57 -25.10 3.24
N ASN A 44 1.67 -25.10 2.48
CA ASN A 44 2.96 -25.54 3.03
C ASN A 44 3.58 -24.44 3.91
N PRO A 45 3.80 -24.69 5.22
CA PRO A 45 4.37 -23.69 6.13
C PRO A 45 5.81 -23.31 5.79
N ALA A 46 6.57 -24.15 5.07
CA ALA A 46 7.94 -23.82 4.66
C ALA A 46 7.98 -22.70 3.59
N GLN A 47 6.86 -22.43 2.91
CA GLN A 47 6.68 -21.37 1.91
C GLN A 47 6.06 -20.10 2.50
N GLN A 48 5.87 -20.06 3.81
CA GLN A 48 5.18 -18.98 4.53
C GLN A 48 6.16 -18.20 5.40
N PHE A 49 6.27 -16.89 5.13
CA PHE A 49 7.19 -15.96 5.75
C PHE A 49 6.43 -14.87 6.50
N GLN A 50 6.90 -14.45 7.67
CA GLN A 50 6.41 -13.22 8.29
C GLN A 50 7.45 -12.13 8.11
N LEU A 51 6.98 -10.93 7.78
CA LEU A 51 7.83 -9.75 7.72
C LEU A 51 7.72 -9.08 9.09
N ARG A 52 8.85 -8.94 9.79
CA ARG A 52 8.93 -8.27 11.10
C ARG A 52 9.64 -6.93 10.93
N LYS A 53 9.02 -5.85 11.42
CA LYS A 53 9.57 -4.50 11.32
C LYS A 53 10.84 -4.39 12.17
N ASN A 54 11.89 -3.76 11.65
CA ASN A 54 13.14 -3.52 12.37
C ASN A 54 13.49 -2.02 12.42
N GLY A 55 12.49 -1.18 12.72
CA GLY A 55 12.59 0.27 12.56
C GLY A 55 12.82 0.68 11.09
N SER A 56 12.72 1.96 10.77
CA SER A 56 13.44 2.50 9.59
C SER A 56 13.01 2.04 8.19
N GLY A 57 11.88 1.33 8.04
CA GLY A 57 11.45 0.75 6.75
C GLY A 57 12.26 -0.49 6.35
N GLU A 58 12.90 -1.15 7.33
CA GLU A 58 13.66 -2.39 7.17
C GLU A 58 12.89 -3.56 7.79
N HIS A 59 13.04 -4.74 7.20
CA HIS A 59 12.31 -5.94 7.61
C HIS A 59 13.26 -7.10 7.85
N LEU A 60 13.01 -7.83 8.94
CA LEU A 60 13.48 -9.20 9.10
C LEU A 60 12.47 -10.13 8.43
N VAL A 61 12.93 -11.06 7.60
CA VAL A 61 12.06 -12.08 6.99
C VAL A 61 12.15 -13.35 7.83
N TYR A 62 11.15 -13.54 8.68
CA TYR A 62 11.04 -14.65 9.62
C TYR A 62 10.32 -15.84 8.99
N LEU A 63 10.82 -17.05 9.24
CA LEU A 63 10.19 -18.31 8.85
C LEU A 63 9.63 -18.98 10.10
N PRO A 64 8.31 -18.89 10.38
CA PRO A 64 7.69 -19.60 11.49
C PRO A 64 7.96 -21.11 11.49
N TYR A 65 8.08 -21.70 10.30
CA TYR A 65 8.31 -23.12 10.09
C TYR A 65 9.60 -23.66 10.74
N SER A 66 10.67 -22.89 10.70
CA SER A 66 11.99 -23.24 11.23
C SER A 66 12.40 -22.41 12.45
N ASN A 67 11.66 -21.35 12.78
CA ASN A 67 12.03 -20.34 13.76
C ASN A 67 13.38 -19.65 13.42
N LEU A 68 13.63 -19.45 12.13
CA LEU A 68 14.84 -18.82 11.59
C LEU A 68 14.49 -17.60 10.73
N PHE A 69 15.51 -16.86 10.34
CA PHE A 69 15.41 -15.62 9.56
C PHE A 69 16.22 -15.72 8.28
N TRP A 70 15.81 -15.00 7.25
CA TRP A 70 16.67 -14.80 6.10
C TRP A 70 17.97 -14.11 6.48
N ALA A 71 19.06 -14.60 5.89
CA ALA A 71 20.38 -14.00 5.96
C ALA A 71 21.08 -14.21 4.62
N THR A 72 21.96 -13.30 4.22
CA THR A 72 22.91 -13.61 3.15
C THR A 72 24.11 -14.34 3.72
N ALA A 73 24.51 -15.44 3.06
CA ALA A 73 25.63 -16.27 3.47
C ALA A 73 26.94 -15.47 3.43
N GLY A 74 27.79 -15.64 4.45
CA GLY A 74 29.02 -14.85 4.61
C GLY A 74 28.83 -13.54 5.41
N GLY A 75 27.64 -13.29 5.95
CA GLY A 75 27.42 -12.20 6.90
C GLY A 75 27.39 -10.80 6.27
N PRO A 76 27.60 -9.74 7.06
CA PRO A 76 27.60 -8.34 6.60
C PRO A 76 28.66 -7.99 5.55
N SER A 77 29.65 -8.88 5.33
CA SER A 77 30.70 -8.71 4.31
C SER A 77 30.41 -9.47 3.02
N SER A 78 29.27 -10.15 2.93
CA SER A 78 28.87 -10.90 1.75
C SER A 78 28.59 -9.98 0.56
N GLY A 79 29.05 -10.40 -0.62
CA GLY A 79 28.93 -9.65 -1.88
C GLY A 79 28.12 -10.40 -2.94
N GLU A 80 28.33 -10.02 -4.19
CA GLU A 80 27.71 -10.65 -5.36
C GLU A 80 27.93 -12.17 -5.34
N GLY A 81 26.89 -12.93 -5.69
CA GLY A 81 26.87 -14.39 -5.68
C GLY A 81 26.60 -15.03 -4.32
N ALA A 82 26.56 -14.27 -3.22
CA ALA A 82 26.21 -14.81 -1.90
C ALA A 82 24.79 -15.39 -1.90
N ALA A 83 24.64 -16.61 -1.39
CA ALA A 83 23.34 -17.28 -1.30
C ALA A 83 22.46 -16.67 -0.20
N LEU A 84 21.15 -16.65 -0.44
CA LEU A 84 20.16 -16.43 0.60
C LEU A 84 19.99 -17.72 1.39
N ILE A 85 20.10 -17.65 2.71
CA ILE A 85 20.00 -18.78 3.64
C ILE A 85 19.02 -18.46 4.77
N GLN A 86 18.59 -19.48 5.51
CA GLN A 86 17.96 -19.29 6.82
C GLN A 86 18.99 -19.40 7.95
N TRP A 87 18.93 -18.50 8.92
CA TRP A 87 19.89 -18.39 10.01
C TRP A 87 19.24 -17.92 11.32
N LEU A 88 19.91 -18.12 12.44
CA LEU A 88 19.47 -17.57 13.74
C LEU A 88 19.44 -16.05 13.70
N ASP A 89 18.51 -15.43 14.43
CA ASP A 89 18.48 -13.97 14.57
C ASP A 89 19.75 -13.48 15.26
N GLN A 90 20.52 -12.66 14.55
CA GLN A 90 21.68 -11.93 15.06
C GLN A 90 21.46 -10.42 14.93
N ASN A 91 20.29 -10.01 14.44
CA ASN A 91 19.92 -8.62 14.16
C ASN A 91 20.98 -7.85 13.35
N THR A 92 21.70 -8.53 12.47
CA THR A 92 22.78 -7.95 11.64
C THR A 92 22.26 -7.39 10.32
N THR A 93 23.01 -6.50 9.68
CA THR A 93 22.60 -5.82 8.43
C THR A 93 22.39 -6.78 7.25
N ASN A 94 22.98 -7.97 7.27
CA ASN A 94 22.74 -9.02 6.28
C ASN A 94 21.45 -9.83 6.48
N GLN A 95 20.73 -9.60 7.58
CA GLN A 95 19.42 -10.18 7.88
C GLN A 95 18.28 -9.17 7.71
N ARG A 96 18.61 -7.89 7.55
CA ARG A 96 17.67 -6.80 7.35
C ARG A 96 17.50 -6.55 5.87
N PHE A 97 16.26 -6.52 5.40
CA PHE A 97 15.91 -6.34 3.99
C PHE A 97 15.05 -5.11 3.78
N ARG A 98 15.32 -4.40 2.68
CA ARG A 98 14.51 -3.33 2.12
C ARG A 98 13.72 -3.91 0.95
N PHE A 99 12.41 -3.63 0.94
CA PHE A 99 11.50 -4.05 -0.11
C PHE A 99 11.21 -2.80 -0.95
N LEU A 100 11.92 -2.66 -2.06
CA LEU A 100 11.87 -1.46 -2.90
C LEU A 100 10.79 -1.65 -3.95
N TYR A 101 9.75 -0.82 -3.93
CA TYR A 101 8.64 -0.96 -4.86
C TYR A 101 9.06 -0.67 -6.30
N ALA A 102 8.88 -1.66 -7.17
CA ALA A 102 9.25 -1.63 -8.57
C ALA A 102 8.12 -1.18 -9.51
N GLY A 103 6.91 -0.99 -8.97
CA GLY A 103 5.69 -0.79 -9.75
C GLY A 103 4.94 -2.10 -10.02
N ASN A 104 3.65 -1.98 -10.30
CA ASN A 104 2.74 -3.06 -10.66
C ASN A 104 2.70 -4.24 -9.67
N GLY A 105 2.83 -3.95 -8.36
CA GLY A 105 2.81 -4.96 -7.30
C GLY A 105 4.12 -5.74 -7.09
N TYR A 106 5.20 -5.39 -7.80
CA TYR A 106 6.50 -6.05 -7.68
C TYR A 106 7.49 -5.25 -6.85
N TYR A 107 8.46 -5.95 -6.29
CA TYR A 107 9.48 -5.44 -5.40
C TYR A 107 10.86 -5.98 -5.76
N TYR A 108 11.89 -5.16 -5.56
CA TYR A 108 13.25 -5.64 -5.37
C TYR A 108 13.48 -5.90 -3.89
N LEU A 109 14.18 -7.00 -3.58
CA LEU A 109 14.50 -7.36 -2.21
C LEU A 109 16.00 -7.13 -2.00
N ARG A 110 16.36 -6.17 -1.16
CA ARG A 110 17.75 -5.73 -0.98
C ARG A 110 18.18 -5.86 0.46
N PRO A 111 19.22 -6.63 0.79
CA PRO A 111 19.75 -6.62 2.15
C PRO A 111 20.43 -5.27 2.44
N VAL A 112 20.37 -4.81 3.69
CA VAL A 112 20.80 -3.47 4.08
C VAL A 112 22.31 -3.27 3.91
N HIS A 113 23.12 -4.32 4.12
CA HIS A 113 24.57 -4.23 3.96
C HIS A 113 25.03 -4.12 2.50
N ALA A 114 24.23 -4.62 1.55
CA ALA A 114 24.65 -4.69 0.16
C ALA A 114 24.29 -3.39 -0.60
N GLY A 115 25.27 -2.49 -0.67
CA GLY A 115 25.24 -1.24 -1.44
C GLY A 115 25.11 -1.47 -2.95
N GLY A 116 23.90 -1.77 -3.46
CA GLY A 116 23.60 -1.87 -4.89
C GLY A 116 23.35 -3.29 -5.41
N LEU A 117 23.28 -4.29 -4.53
CA LEU A 117 22.88 -5.65 -4.88
C LEU A 117 21.43 -5.91 -4.46
N VAL A 118 20.76 -6.77 -5.22
CA VAL A 118 19.39 -7.23 -4.97
C VAL A 118 19.36 -8.76 -4.98
N LEU A 119 18.36 -9.36 -4.34
CA LEU A 119 18.10 -10.78 -4.50
C LEU A 119 17.70 -11.08 -5.94
N GLU A 120 18.16 -12.20 -6.45
CA GLU A 120 17.83 -12.68 -7.78
C GLU A 120 17.78 -14.21 -7.83
N VAL A 121 17.04 -14.71 -8.80
CA VAL A 121 17.20 -16.09 -9.28
C VAL A 121 18.30 -16.10 -10.35
N PRO A 122 19.45 -16.75 -10.08
CA PRO A 122 20.60 -16.69 -10.98
C PRO A 122 20.24 -17.11 -12.40
N GLY A 123 20.61 -16.29 -13.39
CA GLY A 123 20.38 -16.56 -14.81
C GLY A 123 18.91 -16.63 -15.24
N GLY A 124 17.95 -16.28 -14.36
CA GLY A 124 16.53 -16.44 -14.65
C GLY A 124 16.08 -17.89 -14.82
N GLY A 125 16.77 -18.83 -14.14
CA GLY A 125 16.39 -20.24 -14.14
C GLY A 125 14.92 -20.45 -13.74
N ARG A 126 14.28 -21.49 -14.28
CA ARG A 126 12.89 -21.87 -13.95
C ARG A 126 12.81 -23.15 -13.12
N GLY A 127 13.95 -23.65 -12.64
CA GLY A 127 14.05 -24.87 -11.84
C GLY A 127 14.08 -24.57 -10.35
N GLN A 128 14.56 -25.51 -9.53
CA GLN A 128 14.73 -25.30 -8.09
C GLN A 128 16.03 -24.55 -7.78
N ASP A 129 16.09 -23.30 -8.22
CA ASP A 129 17.31 -22.48 -8.16
C ASP A 129 17.40 -21.72 -6.83
N THR A 130 18.59 -21.77 -6.22
CA THR A 130 18.91 -21.01 -4.99
C THR A 130 19.02 -19.52 -5.28
N LEU A 131 18.43 -18.70 -4.40
CA LEU A 131 18.47 -17.24 -4.50
C LEU A 131 19.86 -16.72 -4.13
N LYS A 132 20.33 -15.73 -4.87
CA LYS A 132 21.64 -15.09 -4.64
C LYS A 132 21.55 -13.58 -4.67
N LEU A 133 22.60 -12.91 -4.20
CA LEU A 133 22.80 -11.49 -4.45
C LEU A 133 23.35 -11.25 -5.86
N GLY A 134 22.66 -10.45 -6.65
CA GLY A 134 23.06 -10.02 -7.98
C GLY A 134 23.14 -8.51 -8.09
N LYS A 135 23.89 -8.03 -9.08
CA LYS A 135 23.83 -6.62 -9.49
C LYS A 135 22.48 -6.33 -10.13
N LEU A 136 21.94 -5.16 -9.88
CA LEU A 136 20.70 -4.72 -10.53
C LEU A 136 20.86 -4.75 -12.07
N ALA A 137 20.09 -5.59 -12.75
CA ALA A 137 20.17 -5.79 -14.19
C ALA A 137 19.48 -4.63 -14.95
N ALA A 138 19.63 -4.58 -16.28
CA ALA A 138 18.94 -3.60 -17.11
C ALA A 138 17.41 -3.69 -16.95
N ALA A 139 16.70 -2.56 -17.07
CA ALA A 139 15.24 -2.48 -16.88
C ALA A 139 14.47 -3.46 -17.77
N THR A 140 15.02 -3.74 -18.95
CA THR A 140 14.44 -4.62 -19.96
C THR A 140 14.61 -6.11 -19.69
N SER A 141 15.44 -6.53 -18.72
CA SER A 141 15.84 -7.94 -18.55
C SER A 141 15.90 -8.42 -17.11
N ARG A 142 15.21 -7.76 -16.18
CA ARG A 142 15.35 -7.96 -14.73
C ARG A 142 14.18 -8.67 -14.03
N ASP A 143 13.31 -9.34 -14.77
CA ASP A 143 12.15 -10.05 -14.18
C ASP A 143 12.56 -11.11 -13.14
N HIS A 144 13.76 -11.68 -13.26
CA HIS A 144 14.34 -12.63 -12.30
C HIS A 144 14.83 -11.98 -10.98
N GLN A 145 14.74 -10.66 -10.88
CA GLN A 145 15.06 -9.84 -9.69
C GLN A 145 13.81 -9.18 -9.09
N LEU A 146 12.63 -9.44 -9.67
CA LEU A 146 11.35 -8.90 -9.24
C LEU A 146 10.57 -9.95 -8.47
N PHE A 147 10.03 -9.57 -7.33
CA PHE A 147 9.29 -10.44 -6.44
C PHE A 147 7.94 -9.81 -6.12
N ARG A 148 6.90 -10.64 -6.09
CA ARG A 148 5.63 -10.24 -5.47
C ARG A 148 5.55 -10.85 -4.08
N VAL A 149 4.97 -10.08 -3.17
CA VAL A 149 4.75 -10.45 -1.77
C VAL A 149 3.24 -10.52 -1.56
N VAL A 150 2.73 -11.73 -1.31
CA VAL A 150 1.28 -11.99 -1.25
C VAL A 150 0.93 -12.62 0.09
N PRO A 151 -0.14 -12.19 0.79
CA PRO A 151 -0.61 -12.87 2.00
C PRO A 151 -0.82 -14.36 1.75
N ALA A 152 -0.33 -15.21 2.65
CA ALA A 152 -0.49 -16.65 2.51
C ALA A 152 -1.94 -17.05 2.81
N SER A 153 -2.57 -17.75 1.87
CA SER A 153 -3.91 -18.32 2.00
C SER A 153 -3.82 -19.81 2.35
N PRO A 154 -4.74 -20.37 3.17
CA PRO A 154 -4.84 -21.82 3.38
C PRO A 154 -5.10 -22.63 2.10
N PHE A 155 -5.54 -21.96 1.02
CA PHE A 155 -5.78 -22.58 -0.28
C PHE A 155 -4.73 -22.20 -1.33
N TYR A 156 -3.64 -21.55 -0.91
CA TYR A 156 -2.57 -21.02 -1.75
C TYR A 156 -2.16 -21.95 -2.90
N VAL A 157 -2.29 -21.43 -4.13
CA VAL A 157 -1.65 -21.96 -5.34
C VAL A 157 -0.85 -20.84 -6.02
N ALA A 158 0.40 -21.12 -6.41
CA ALA A 158 1.32 -20.05 -6.85
C ALA A 158 0.89 -19.33 -8.13
N ASN A 159 0.28 -20.02 -9.08
CA ASN A 159 -0.24 -19.44 -10.32
C ASN A 159 -1.49 -18.54 -10.12
N GLU A 160 -2.13 -18.59 -8.95
CA GLU A 160 -3.40 -17.90 -8.66
C GLU A 160 -3.26 -16.80 -7.61
N ALA A 161 -2.12 -16.77 -6.92
CA ALA A 161 -1.77 -15.67 -6.06
C ALA A 161 -1.53 -14.43 -6.92
N HIS A 162 -2.25 -13.33 -6.67
CA HIS A 162 -1.98 -12.05 -7.32
C HIS A 162 -1.76 -10.96 -6.27
N THR A 163 -1.10 -9.90 -6.69
CA THR A 163 -0.97 -8.70 -5.86
C THR A 163 -2.32 -7.98 -5.78
N PHE A 164 -2.56 -7.21 -4.72
CA PHE A 164 -3.78 -6.42 -4.60
C PHE A 164 -4.04 -5.52 -5.83
N ARG A 165 -2.97 -4.92 -6.39
CA ARG A 165 -3.04 -4.14 -7.64
C ARG A 165 -3.59 -4.97 -8.80
N GLN A 166 -2.99 -6.13 -9.04
CA GLN A 166 -3.39 -7.02 -10.13
C GLN A 166 -4.86 -7.43 -9.99
N TYR A 167 -5.32 -7.70 -8.77
CA TYR A 167 -6.75 -7.96 -8.52
C TYR A 167 -7.63 -6.75 -8.85
N SER A 168 -7.30 -5.57 -8.32
CA SER A 168 -8.05 -4.34 -8.59
C SER A 168 -8.13 -4.03 -10.09
N ASP A 169 -7.02 -4.19 -10.82
CA ASP A 169 -6.96 -3.99 -12.26
C ASP A 169 -7.82 -4.98 -13.03
N LEU A 170 -7.76 -6.27 -12.71
CA LEU A 170 -8.60 -7.27 -13.36
C LEU A 170 -10.09 -6.96 -13.15
N VAL A 171 -10.50 -6.60 -11.93
CA VAL A 171 -11.91 -6.29 -11.61
C VAL A 171 -12.35 -5.05 -12.38
N ARG A 172 -11.51 -4.02 -12.39
CA ARG A 172 -11.75 -2.77 -13.14
C ARG A 172 -11.89 -3.04 -14.64
N GLU A 173 -11.00 -3.84 -15.23
CA GLU A 173 -11.05 -4.20 -16.65
C GLU A 173 -12.31 -5.00 -16.99
N ALA A 174 -12.74 -5.92 -16.12
CA ALA A 174 -13.99 -6.63 -16.30
C ALA A 174 -15.19 -5.67 -16.30
N ILE A 175 -15.27 -4.72 -15.36
CA ILE A 175 -16.34 -3.70 -15.31
C ILE A 175 -16.31 -2.82 -16.58
N LEU A 176 -15.14 -2.38 -17.03
CA LEU A 176 -15.01 -1.61 -18.27
C LEU A 176 -15.48 -2.39 -19.51
N GLY A 177 -15.27 -3.72 -19.52
CA GLY A 177 -15.86 -4.61 -20.53
C GLY A 177 -17.38 -4.64 -20.49
N VAL A 178 -18.00 -4.58 -19.31
CA VAL A 178 -19.47 -4.48 -19.15
C VAL A 178 -19.99 -3.15 -19.71
N ILE A 179 -19.31 -2.05 -19.38
CA ILE A 179 -19.64 -0.69 -19.84
C ILE A 179 -19.48 -0.53 -21.37
N GLY A 180 -18.63 -1.35 -22.00
CA GLY A 180 -18.34 -1.28 -23.44
C GLY A 180 -17.15 -0.36 -23.80
N ALA A 181 -16.32 0.01 -22.82
CA ALA A 181 -15.19 0.91 -22.99
C ALA A 181 -13.92 0.24 -23.58
N ILE A 182 -13.89 -1.10 -23.70
CA ILE A 182 -12.76 -1.87 -24.28
C ILE A 182 -13.25 -2.72 -25.47
N PRO A 183 -12.64 -2.62 -26.67
CA PRO A 183 -13.09 -3.32 -27.86
C PRO A 183 -12.44 -4.72 -28.00
N LYS A 184 -12.92 -5.71 -27.23
CA LYS A 184 -13.08 -7.13 -27.67
C LYS A 184 -13.69 -8.06 -26.58
N VAL A 185 -14.87 -8.60 -26.95
CA VAL A 185 -15.57 -9.88 -26.60
C VAL A 185 -16.12 -10.13 -25.18
N GLY A 186 -17.43 -9.93 -24.99
CA GLY A 186 -18.44 -11.00 -25.22
C GLY A 186 -19.05 -11.79 -24.06
N GLY A 187 -18.86 -11.43 -22.79
CA GLY A 187 -19.56 -12.12 -21.69
C GLY A 187 -19.40 -11.39 -20.36
N ALA A 188 -20.10 -10.27 -20.19
CA ALA A 188 -19.92 -9.34 -19.07
C ALA A 188 -19.92 -10.03 -17.69
N VAL A 189 -20.94 -10.85 -17.40
CA VAL A 189 -21.01 -11.63 -16.16
C VAL A 189 -19.91 -12.69 -16.09
N LYS A 190 -19.61 -13.38 -17.20
CA LYS A 190 -18.52 -14.38 -17.24
C LYS A 190 -17.13 -13.74 -17.05
N GLY A 191 -16.94 -12.50 -17.49
CA GLY A 191 -15.70 -11.74 -17.31
C GLY A 191 -15.52 -11.28 -15.87
N VAL A 192 -16.57 -10.70 -15.27
CA VAL A 192 -16.54 -10.31 -13.84
C VAL A 192 -16.43 -11.54 -12.94
N LEU A 193 -17.15 -12.63 -13.26
CA LEU A 193 -17.01 -13.90 -12.54
C LEU A 193 -15.63 -14.51 -12.75
N GLY A 194 -15.09 -14.59 -13.96
CA GLY A 194 -13.76 -15.15 -14.22
C GLY A 194 -12.62 -14.37 -13.56
N VAL A 195 -12.85 -13.11 -13.20
CA VAL A 195 -11.89 -12.27 -12.48
C VAL A 195 -12.05 -12.38 -10.97
N LEU A 196 -13.27 -12.24 -10.45
CA LEU A 196 -13.55 -12.37 -9.02
C LEU A 196 -13.47 -13.85 -8.56
N TRP A 197 -13.54 -14.78 -9.52
CA TRP A 197 -13.64 -16.23 -9.33
C TRP A 197 -13.15 -17.02 -10.57
N PRO A 198 -11.84 -17.01 -10.88
CA PRO A 198 -11.28 -17.77 -12.00
C PRO A 198 -11.60 -19.28 -11.90
N ASP A 199 -11.92 -19.90 -13.04
CA ASP A 199 -12.30 -21.31 -13.13
C ASP A 199 -11.21 -22.22 -12.52
N GLY A 200 -11.58 -23.00 -11.50
CA GLY A 200 -10.74 -24.05 -10.93
C GLY A 200 -10.50 -23.96 -9.42
N HIS A 201 -10.49 -22.77 -8.81
CA HIS A 201 -10.11 -22.64 -7.40
C HIS A 201 -10.84 -21.49 -6.68
N ASP A 202 -12.02 -21.84 -6.21
CA ASP A 202 -13.06 -21.00 -5.64
C ASP A 202 -12.69 -20.13 -4.42
N LYS A 203 -11.55 -20.38 -3.77
CA LYS A 203 -11.28 -19.91 -2.41
C LYS A 203 -10.14 -18.89 -2.32
N ASP A 204 -9.22 -18.86 -3.27
CA ASP A 204 -7.99 -18.08 -3.09
C ASP A 204 -8.18 -16.58 -3.32
N PHE A 205 -9.00 -16.16 -4.30
CA PHE A 205 -9.26 -14.75 -4.56
C PHE A 205 -9.83 -14.02 -3.34
N TRP A 206 -10.89 -14.57 -2.72
CA TRP A 206 -11.56 -13.90 -1.60
C TRP A 206 -10.78 -13.99 -0.32
N ASN A 207 -10.10 -15.12 -0.08
CA ASN A 207 -9.20 -15.21 1.05
C ASN A 207 -8.06 -14.22 0.90
N GLN A 208 -7.41 -14.12 -0.26
CA GLN A 208 -6.34 -13.14 -0.46
C GLN A 208 -6.84 -11.71 -0.40
N THR A 209 -7.98 -11.38 -1.00
CA THR A 209 -8.58 -10.04 -0.91
C THR A 209 -8.90 -9.69 0.54
N THR A 210 -9.57 -10.60 1.28
CA THR A 210 -9.86 -10.41 2.70
C THR A 210 -8.57 -10.24 3.52
N LEU A 211 -7.55 -11.06 3.26
CA LEU A 211 -6.26 -10.96 3.93
C LEU A 211 -5.57 -9.63 3.64
N TYR A 212 -5.62 -9.13 2.39
CA TYR A 212 -5.09 -7.82 2.00
C TYR A 212 -5.79 -6.66 2.69
N VAL A 213 -7.06 -6.84 3.01
CA VAL A 213 -7.92 -5.84 3.64
C VAL A 213 -7.71 -5.83 5.14
N GLU A 214 -7.74 -7.01 5.75
CA GLU A 214 -7.35 -7.20 7.15
C GLU A 214 -5.96 -6.64 7.41
N GLN A 215 -5.03 -6.86 6.49
CA GLN A 215 -3.68 -6.30 6.56
C GLN A 215 -3.67 -4.76 6.59
N ARG A 216 -4.52 -4.12 5.78
CA ARG A 216 -4.62 -2.64 5.72
C ARG A 216 -5.32 -2.06 6.94
N VAL A 217 -6.26 -2.79 7.53
CA VAL A 217 -7.16 -2.23 8.56
C VAL A 217 -6.74 -2.62 10.00
N ARG A 218 -5.75 -3.52 10.18
CA ARG A 218 -5.02 -3.93 11.42
C ARG A 218 -5.83 -4.33 12.66
N GLU A 219 -6.91 -3.63 13.01
CA GLU A 219 -7.63 -3.74 14.28
C GLU A 219 -9.13 -4.02 14.15
N LEU A 220 -9.74 -3.78 12.98
CA LEU A 220 -11.21 -3.66 12.90
C LEU A 220 -11.98 -4.94 12.60
N LEU A 221 -11.30 -6.04 12.31
CA LEU A 221 -11.98 -7.21 11.78
C LEU A 221 -11.96 -8.37 12.78
N ARG A 222 -13.14 -8.66 13.33
CA ARG A 222 -13.39 -9.96 13.98
C ARG A 222 -13.36 -11.02 12.88
N ALA A 223 -12.40 -11.94 12.95
CA ALA A 223 -12.23 -13.00 11.95
C ALA A 223 -13.52 -13.79 11.67
N GLU A 224 -14.35 -13.98 12.69
CA GLU A 224 -15.66 -14.64 12.60
C GLU A 224 -16.65 -13.88 11.71
N HIS A 225 -16.67 -12.55 11.79
CA HIS A 225 -17.60 -11.72 11.02
C HIS A 225 -17.23 -11.68 9.53
N LEU A 226 -15.92 -11.58 9.24
CA LEU A 226 -15.42 -11.72 7.87
C LEU A 226 -15.73 -13.07 7.26
N ALA A 227 -15.64 -14.15 8.05
CA ALA A 227 -16.00 -15.48 7.60
C ALA A 227 -17.49 -15.57 7.21
N ASN A 228 -18.37 -14.92 7.97
CA ASN A 228 -19.80 -14.85 7.66
C ASN A 228 -20.06 -14.06 6.36
N LEU A 229 -19.46 -12.87 6.22
CA LEU A 229 -19.56 -12.07 4.99
C LEU A 229 -19.01 -12.81 3.76
N ALA A 230 -17.90 -13.54 3.91
CA ALA A 230 -17.32 -14.35 2.85
C ALA A 230 -18.23 -15.54 2.47
N SER A 231 -18.86 -16.18 3.46
CA SER A 231 -19.85 -17.25 3.25
C SER A 231 -21.09 -16.74 2.51
N ASP A 232 -21.58 -15.56 2.87
CA ASP A 232 -22.72 -14.93 2.23
C ASP A 232 -22.45 -14.67 0.73
N LEU A 233 -21.23 -14.21 0.47
CA LEU A 233 -20.67 -13.95 -0.85
C LEU A 233 -20.49 -15.22 -1.69
N GLN A 234 -20.14 -16.35 -1.07
CA GLN A 234 -20.07 -17.64 -1.75
C GLN A 234 -21.44 -18.10 -2.28
N GLY A 235 -22.52 -17.89 -1.53
CA GLY A 235 -23.86 -18.27 -1.97
C GLY A 235 -24.36 -17.47 -3.18
N ALA A 236 -24.15 -16.14 -3.16
CA ALA A 236 -24.50 -15.26 -4.28
C ALA A 236 -23.72 -15.62 -5.56
N ARG A 237 -22.42 -15.94 -5.39
CA ARG A 237 -21.57 -16.43 -6.49
C ARG A 237 -22.11 -17.70 -7.12
N GLN A 238 -22.44 -18.72 -6.33
CA GLN A 238 -22.87 -20.01 -6.90
C GLN A 238 -24.02 -19.83 -7.89
N ASN A 239 -24.99 -18.98 -7.56
CA ASN A 239 -26.12 -18.68 -8.44
C ASN A 239 -25.69 -17.89 -9.69
N ALA A 240 -24.75 -16.95 -9.56
CA ALA A 240 -24.20 -16.23 -10.69
C ALA A 240 -23.40 -17.14 -11.65
N ASP A 241 -22.65 -18.11 -11.11
CA ASP A 241 -21.92 -19.12 -11.88
C ASP A 241 -22.88 -20.07 -12.62
N GLU A 242 -23.92 -20.54 -11.94
CA GLU A 242 -24.99 -21.34 -12.58
C GLU A 242 -25.64 -20.57 -13.73
N TYR A 243 -25.93 -19.28 -13.55
CA TYR A 243 -26.40 -18.41 -14.63
C TYR A 243 -25.41 -18.35 -15.80
N GLY A 244 -24.12 -18.11 -15.53
CA GLY A 244 -23.08 -18.01 -16.55
C GLY A 244 -22.88 -19.29 -17.38
N LYS A 245 -23.09 -20.46 -16.76
CA LYS A 245 -22.98 -21.79 -17.40
C LYS A 245 -24.28 -22.24 -18.09
N THR A 246 -25.41 -21.60 -17.81
CA THR A 246 -26.71 -22.00 -18.36
C THR A 246 -26.83 -21.62 -19.84
N SER A 247 -27.03 -22.63 -20.70
CA SER A 247 -27.20 -22.45 -22.15
C SER A 247 -28.65 -22.28 -22.60
N SER A 248 -29.62 -22.83 -21.85
CA SER A 248 -31.06 -22.70 -22.16
C SER A 248 -31.57 -21.31 -21.78
N LEU A 249 -32.08 -20.55 -22.75
CA LEU A 249 -32.59 -19.18 -22.54
C LEU A 249 -33.71 -19.12 -21.49
N THR A 250 -34.66 -20.06 -21.52
CA THR A 250 -35.77 -20.14 -20.56
C THR A 250 -35.26 -20.34 -19.13
N ASN A 251 -34.25 -21.17 -18.94
CA ASN A 251 -33.65 -21.39 -17.62
C ASN A 251 -32.74 -20.23 -17.21
N LYS A 252 -32.14 -19.54 -18.20
CA LYS A 252 -31.17 -18.48 -17.98
C LYS A 252 -31.80 -17.26 -17.28
N LEU A 253 -33.01 -16.87 -17.67
CA LEU A 253 -33.77 -15.82 -16.98
C LEU A 253 -34.01 -16.18 -15.51
N GLY A 254 -34.54 -17.38 -15.23
CA GLY A 254 -34.79 -17.84 -13.86
C GLY A 254 -33.52 -17.90 -13.01
N LYS A 255 -32.38 -18.31 -13.58
CA LYS A 255 -31.08 -18.30 -12.90
C LYS A 255 -30.57 -16.90 -12.61
N LEU A 256 -30.77 -15.93 -13.53
CA LEU A 256 -30.40 -14.54 -13.30
C LEU A 256 -31.22 -13.91 -12.17
N ILE A 257 -32.54 -14.10 -12.18
CA ILE A 257 -33.43 -13.63 -11.12
C ILE A 257 -33.03 -14.25 -9.77
N SER A 258 -32.72 -15.54 -9.74
CA SER A 258 -32.23 -16.22 -8.52
C SER A 258 -30.89 -15.64 -8.04
N ALA A 259 -29.96 -15.35 -8.95
CA ALA A 259 -28.67 -14.75 -8.60
C ALA A 259 -28.84 -13.35 -8.01
N ILE A 260 -29.63 -12.48 -8.65
CA ILE A 260 -29.95 -11.14 -8.14
C ILE A 260 -30.62 -11.25 -6.76
N SER A 261 -31.64 -12.11 -6.62
CA SER A 261 -32.40 -12.26 -5.39
C SER A 261 -31.52 -12.71 -4.22
N SER A 262 -30.67 -13.72 -4.43
CA SER A 262 -29.74 -14.21 -3.40
C SER A 262 -28.69 -13.16 -3.02
N ALA A 263 -28.24 -12.36 -3.98
CA ALA A 263 -27.31 -11.27 -3.73
C ALA A 263 -27.99 -10.05 -3.08
N THR A 264 -29.29 -9.86 -3.20
CA THR A 264 -29.98 -8.73 -2.54
C THR A 264 -30.52 -9.09 -1.17
N GLN A 265 -30.82 -10.37 -0.89
CA GLN A 265 -31.36 -10.80 0.41
C GLN A 265 -30.42 -10.54 1.60
N ARG A 266 -29.11 -10.44 1.35
CA ARG A 266 -28.09 -10.26 2.39
C ARG A 266 -27.37 -8.92 2.29
N GLU A 267 -27.84 -8.00 1.45
CA GLU A 267 -27.13 -6.74 1.19
C GLU A 267 -27.05 -5.83 2.43
N ASP A 268 -28.05 -5.85 3.30
CA ASP A 268 -28.04 -5.07 4.54
C ASP A 268 -26.84 -5.38 5.44
N THR A 269 -26.32 -6.62 5.39
CA THR A 269 -25.11 -7.00 6.15
C THR A 269 -23.88 -6.21 5.65
N PHE A 270 -23.84 -5.84 4.38
CA PHE A 270 -22.74 -5.07 3.77
C PHE A 270 -22.97 -3.55 3.84
N LEU A 271 -24.22 -3.10 3.95
CA LEU A 271 -24.61 -1.68 3.89
C LEU A 271 -24.69 -0.98 5.26
N ARG A 272 -24.53 -1.72 6.37
CA ARG A 272 -24.64 -1.18 7.74
C ARG A 272 -23.46 -0.29 8.12
N ASP A 273 -23.77 0.91 8.63
CA ASP A 273 -22.77 1.90 9.05
C ASP A 273 -21.96 1.50 10.30
N GLN A 274 -22.49 0.58 11.15
CA GLN A 274 -21.90 0.23 12.45
C GLN A 274 -20.58 -0.56 12.36
N GLU A 275 -20.20 -1.04 11.18
CA GLU A 275 -19.02 -1.91 10.99
C GLU A 275 -17.79 -1.18 10.41
N GLY A 276 -17.91 0.13 10.14
CA GLY A 276 -16.79 1.02 9.82
C GLY A 276 -15.98 0.62 8.56
N VAL A 277 -14.65 0.60 8.70
CA VAL A 277 -13.68 0.42 7.58
C VAL A 277 -13.58 -1.02 7.10
N GLY A 278 -13.90 -1.98 7.97
CA GLY A 278 -13.59 -3.39 7.76
C GLY A 278 -14.34 -4.01 6.56
N VAL A 279 -15.52 -3.50 6.26
CA VAL A 279 -16.41 -4.04 5.21
C VAL A 279 -16.16 -3.41 3.85
N LEU A 280 -15.50 -2.24 3.78
CA LEU A 280 -15.33 -1.44 2.56
C LEU A 280 -14.96 -2.25 1.31
N PRO A 281 -13.98 -3.16 1.36
CA PRO A 281 -13.55 -3.88 0.16
C PRO A 281 -14.52 -5.00 -0.21
N MET A 282 -15.14 -5.64 0.79
CA MET A 282 -16.18 -6.63 0.57
C MET A 282 -17.45 -5.96 0.02
N LEU A 283 -17.80 -4.78 0.52
CA LEU A 283 -18.87 -3.94 -0.01
C LEU A 283 -18.58 -3.54 -1.46
N ALA A 284 -17.37 -3.10 -1.78
CA ALA A 284 -16.98 -2.77 -3.15
C ALA A 284 -17.05 -3.99 -4.09
N ALA A 285 -16.75 -5.18 -3.60
CA ALA A 285 -16.78 -6.38 -4.42
C ALA A 285 -18.21 -6.95 -4.55
N TRP A 286 -18.99 -6.93 -3.48
CA TRP A 286 -20.40 -7.31 -3.47
C TRP A 286 -21.26 -6.37 -4.33
N GLY A 287 -21.09 -5.06 -4.17
CA GLY A 287 -21.76 -4.06 -5.00
C GLY A 287 -21.43 -4.26 -6.48
N THR A 288 -20.17 -4.57 -6.81
CA THR A 288 -19.75 -4.89 -8.19
C THR A 288 -20.51 -6.11 -8.74
N LEU A 289 -20.64 -7.19 -7.98
CA LEU A 289 -21.40 -8.37 -8.39
C LEU A 289 -22.88 -8.02 -8.64
N VAL A 290 -23.55 -7.41 -7.65
CA VAL A 290 -24.98 -7.09 -7.72
C VAL A 290 -25.27 -6.18 -8.90
N LEU A 291 -24.48 -5.12 -9.06
CA LEU A 291 -24.68 -4.14 -10.12
C LEU A 291 -24.38 -4.73 -11.51
N THR A 292 -23.40 -5.64 -11.62
CA THR A 292 -23.14 -6.36 -12.87
C THR A 292 -24.32 -7.25 -13.25
N LEU A 293 -24.88 -8.02 -12.31
CA LEU A 293 -26.04 -8.88 -12.57
C LEU A 293 -27.27 -8.07 -13.01
N ARG A 294 -27.51 -6.92 -12.36
CA ARG A 294 -28.61 -6.01 -12.74
C ARG A 294 -28.36 -5.34 -14.09
N ALA A 295 -27.13 -4.91 -14.38
CA ALA A 295 -26.78 -4.33 -15.68
C ALA A 295 -26.98 -5.32 -16.82
N GLU A 296 -26.62 -6.59 -16.60
CA GLU A 296 -26.88 -7.67 -17.55
C GLU A 296 -28.38 -7.88 -17.80
N MET A 297 -29.21 -7.86 -16.75
CA MET A 297 -30.67 -7.98 -16.88
C MET A 297 -31.25 -6.88 -17.78
N VAL A 298 -30.83 -5.62 -17.59
CA VAL A 298 -31.27 -4.50 -18.42
C VAL A 298 -30.79 -4.65 -19.86
N LYS A 299 -29.51 -5.02 -20.03
CA LYS A 299 -28.88 -5.11 -21.35
C LYS A 299 -29.49 -6.22 -22.21
N GLU A 300 -29.67 -7.40 -21.63
CA GLU A 300 -30.12 -8.62 -22.31
C GLU A 300 -31.63 -8.84 -22.20
N TYR A 301 -32.39 -7.84 -21.70
CA TYR A 301 -33.83 -7.96 -21.40
C TYR A 301 -34.63 -8.57 -22.56
N ASP A 302 -34.48 -8.02 -23.76
CA ASP A 302 -35.22 -8.44 -24.96
C ASP A 302 -34.92 -9.89 -25.36
N THR A 303 -33.68 -10.34 -25.14
CA THR A 303 -33.19 -11.71 -25.40
C THR A 303 -33.73 -12.69 -24.36
N LEU A 304 -33.82 -12.25 -23.10
CA LEU A 304 -34.27 -13.07 -21.97
C LEU A 304 -35.80 -13.24 -21.94
N HIS A 305 -36.56 -12.33 -22.57
CA HIS A 305 -38.02 -12.36 -22.62
C HIS A 305 -38.56 -12.52 -24.06
N PRO A 306 -38.23 -13.60 -24.78
CA PRO A 306 -38.55 -13.73 -26.21
C PRO A 306 -40.06 -13.72 -26.51
N ASN A 307 -40.90 -14.08 -25.53
CA ASN A 307 -42.35 -14.25 -25.69
C ASN A 307 -43.17 -12.98 -25.39
N GLU A 308 -42.54 -11.90 -24.90
CA GLU A 308 -43.21 -10.62 -24.63
C GLU A 308 -43.39 -9.80 -25.91
N THR A 309 -44.45 -9.00 -25.94
CA THR A 309 -44.67 -7.99 -26.98
C THR A 309 -43.65 -6.85 -26.87
N ALA A 310 -43.53 -6.04 -27.93
CA ALA A 310 -42.59 -4.91 -27.95
C ALA A 310 -42.88 -3.86 -26.85
N ASP A 311 -44.15 -3.64 -26.50
CA ASP A 311 -44.54 -2.69 -25.47
C ASP A 311 -44.30 -3.25 -24.06
N GLU A 312 -44.56 -4.55 -23.84
CA GLU A 312 -44.21 -5.25 -22.59
C GLU A 312 -42.70 -5.23 -22.35
N LYS A 313 -41.89 -5.54 -23.38
CA LYS A 313 -40.43 -5.46 -23.30
C LYS A 313 -39.95 -4.06 -22.95
N ARG A 314 -40.54 -3.04 -23.57
CA ARG A 314 -40.18 -1.64 -23.30
C ARG A 314 -40.48 -1.25 -21.85
N ALA A 315 -41.65 -1.63 -21.34
CA ALA A 315 -42.05 -1.35 -19.97
C ALA A 315 -41.18 -2.11 -18.96
N GLY A 316 -41.03 -3.43 -19.12
CA GLY A 316 -40.25 -4.25 -18.21
C GLY A 316 -38.76 -3.90 -18.20
N LYS A 317 -38.18 -3.54 -19.35
CA LYS A 317 -36.81 -3.01 -19.41
C LYS A 317 -36.66 -1.67 -18.69
N ALA A 318 -37.68 -0.81 -18.72
CA ALA A 318 -37.69 0.45 -17.97
C ALA A 318 -37.78 0.23 -16.45
N ASP A 319 -38.51 -0.79 -16.01
CA ASP A 319 -38.57 -1.21 -14.60
C ASP A 319 -37.20 -1.72 -14.12
N GLU A 320 -36.57 -2.63 -14.88
CA GLU A 320 -35.23 -3.15 -14.54
C GLU A 320 -34.16 -2.04 -14.55
N LEU A 321 -34.27 -1.07 -15.46
CA LEU A 321 -33.39 0.11 -15.47
C LEU A 321 -33.56 0.94 -14.19
N THR A 322 -34.80 1.14 -13.74
CA THR A 322 -35.09 1.86 -12.48
C THR A 322 -34.49 1.13 -11.28
N PHE A 323 -34.57 -0.21 -11.25
CA PHE A 323 -33.95 -1.01 -10.20
C PHE A 323 -32.42 -0.96 -10.22
N LEU A 324 -31.80 -1.00 -11.41
CA LEU A 324 -30.36 -0.81 -11.56
C LEU A 324 -29.92 0.57 -11.05
N GLN A 325 -30.57 1.64 -11.50
CA GLN A 325 -30.25 3.01 -11.07
C GLN A 325 -30.39 3.19 -9.55
N SER A 326 -31.46 2.64 -8.98
CA SER A 326 -31.68 2.65 -7.52
C SER A 326 -30.58 1.89 -6.77
N ALA A 327 -30.13 0.76 -7.31
CA ALA A 327 -29.03 0.00 -6.73
C ALA A 327 -27.71 0.78 -6.84
N ILE A 328 -27.39 1.37 -8.00
CA ILE A 328 -26.18 2.19 -8.20
C ILE A 328 -26.10 3.28 -7.13
N THR A 329 -27.18 4.04 -6.93
CA THR A 329 -27.23 5.10 -5.90
C THR A 329 -27.02 4.52 -4.51
N ARG A 330 -27.77 3.48 -4.13
CA ARG A 330 -27.70 2.86 -2.80
C ARG A 330 -26.30 2.37 -2.44
N TYR A 331 -25.66 1.63 -3.34
CA TYR A 331 -24.32 1.09 -3.12
C TYR A 331 -23.26 2.20 -3.12
N SER A 332 -23.37 3.19 -4.02
CA SER A 332 -22.44 4.32 -4.08
C SER A 332 -22.50 5.17 -2.80
N ASP A 333 -23.71 5.44 -2.28
CA ASP A 333 -23.90 6.18 -1.04
C ASP A 333 -23.34 5.41 0.17
N ALA A 334 -23.51 4.08 0.20
CA ALA A 334 -22.94 3.25 1.25
C ALA A 334 -21.41 3.28 1.24
N VAL A 335 -20.79 3.16 0.05
CA VAL A 335 -19.33 3.30 -0.10
C VAL A 335 -18.84 4.65 0.40
N GLN A 336 -19.55 5.74 0.06
CA GLN A 336 -19.17 7.08 0.50
C GLN A 336 -19.26 7.22 2.04
N ARG A 337 -20.36 6.78 2.66
CA ARG A 337 -20.52 6.79 4.13
C ARG A 337 -19.44 5.96 4.81
N SER A 338 -19.18 4.75 4.34
CA SER A 338 -18.15 3.88 4.90
C SER A 338 -16.74 4.48 4.74
N ARG A 339 -16.45 5.17 3.62
CA ARG A 339 -15.18 5.87 3.40
C ARG A 339 -14.98 7.02 4.39
N GLU A 340 -16.02 7.80 4.63
CA GLU A 340 -16.01 8.90 5.61
C GLU A 340 -15.85 8.38 7.04
N ALA A 341 -16.61 7.36 7.42
CA ALA A 341 -16.48 6.68 8.70
C ALA A 341 -15.08 6.13 8.92
N ALA A 342 -14.46 5.59 7.86
CA ALA A 342 -13.09 5.11 7.93
C ALA A 342 -12.06 6.19 8.19
N MET A 343 -12.16 7.31 7.48
CA MET A 343 -11.28 8.44 7.70
C MET A 343 -11.44 8.99 9.12
N ALA A 344 -12.68 9.14 9.60
CA ALA A 344 -12.97 9.61 10.95
C ALA A 344 -12.38 8.67 12.02
N TRP A 345 -12.58 7.35 11.87
CA TRP A 345 -11.98 6.36 12.75
C TRP A 345 -10.45 6.48 12.79
N ARG A 346 -9.79 6.53 11.63
CA ARG A 346 -8.34 6.56 11.54
C ARG A 346 -7.75 7.82 12.19
N LEU A 347 -8.38 8.97 11.98
CA LEU A 347 -7.97 10.23 12.61
C LEU A 347 -8.24 10.24 14.12
N GLY A 348 -9.29 9.55 14.57
CA GLY A 348 -9.60 9.36 15.98
C GLY A 348 -8.49 8.66 16.77
N LYS A 349 -7.54 7.99 16.12
CA LYS A 349 -6.35 7.35 16.74
C LYS A 349 -5.22 8.35 17.08
N ILE A 350 -5.30 9.58 16.60
CA ILE A 350 -4.33 10.63 16.90
C ILE A 350 -4.79 11.37 18.16
N LYS A 351 -4.07 11.18 19.26
CA LYS A 351 -4.38 11.73 20.57
C LYS A 351 -3.36 12.79 20.96
N GLN A 352 -3.83 13.92 21.48
CA GLN A 352 -2.99 14.92 22.13
C GLN A 352 -3.19 14.83 23.64
N LYS A 353 -2.10 14.96 24.39
CA LYS A 353 -2.08 14.98 25.84
C LYS A 353 -1.24 16.15 26.32
N HIS A 354 -1.79 16.89 27.28
CA HIS A 354 -1.13 17.98 27.97
C HIS A 354 -1.09 17.66 29.46
N ILE A 355 0.08 17.84 30.07
CA ILE A 355 0.33 17.61 31.49
C ILE A 355 1.00 18.86 32.04
N GLU A 356 0.50 19.38 33.15
CA GLU A 356 1.14 20.47 33.91
C GLU A 356 1.31 20.02 35.35
N ASP A 357 2.47 20.29 35.92
CA ASP A 357 2.77 20.01 37.32
C ASP A 357 3.90 20.91 37.82
N TRP A 358 4.40 20.66 39.03
CA TRP A 358 5.54 21.34 39.61
C TRP A 358 6.58 20.33 40.13
N GLU A 359 7.84 20.76 40.15
CA GLU A 359 8.96 20.02 40.74
C GLU A 359 9.80 20.95 41.62
N ILE A 360 10.57 20.39 42.54
CA ILE A 360 11.55 21.12 43.35
C ILE A 360 12.93 20.80 42.79
N ILE A 361 13.70 21.84 42.44
CA ILE A 361 15.05 21.71 41.90
C ILE A 361 16.05 22.26 42.90
N ASP A 362 17.10 21.48 43.18
CA ASP A 362 18.21 21.87 44.04
C ASP A 362 19.17 22.79 43.29
N ILE A 363 19.38 24.02 43.78
CA ILE A 363 20.31 24.99 43.18
C ILE A 363 21.62 25.05 43.97
N SER A 364 21.53 24.83 45.28
CA SER A 364 22.68 24.66 46.17
C SER A 364 22.25 23.89 47.43
N PRO A 365 23.18 23.45 48.31
CA PRO A 365 22.85 22.66 49.52
C PRO A 365 21.86 23.31 50.51
N LYS A 366 21.46 24.58 50.28
CA LYS A 366 20.47 25.31 51.10
C LYS A 366 19.49 26.16 50.27
N GLN A 367 19.45 26.00 48.94
CA GLN A 367 18.54 26.75 48.07
C GLN A 367 17.79 25.82 47.13
N PHE A 368 16.47 25.90 47.19
CA PHE A 368 15.53 25.14 46.38
C PHE A 368 14.64 26.11 45.63
N ILE A 369 14.34 25.82 44.37
CA ILE A 369 13.31 26.54 43.62
C ILE A 369 12.18 25.57 43.27
N LYS A 370 10.95 26.01 43.50
CA LYS A 370 9.75 25.35 42.98
C LYS A 370 9.55 25.80 41.53
N THR A 371 9.64 24.86 40.60
CA THR A 371 9.52 25.11 39.16
C THR A 371 8.26 24.45 38.64
N ALA A 372 7.42 25.21 37.93
CA ALA A 372 6.35 24.64 37.14
C ALA A 372 6.91 24.04 35.85
N TRP A 373 6.39 22.89 35.45
CA TRP A 373 6.72 22.25 34.19
C TRP A 373 5.46 21.82 33.45
N ASN A 374 5.54 21.79 32.13
CA ASN A 374 4.53 21.20 31.28
C ASN A 374 5.13 20.20 30.30
N LYS A 375 4.32 19.23 29.90
CA LYS A 375 4.63 18.24 28.87
C LYS A 375 3.45 18.11 27.94
N ASP A 376 3.67 18.46 26.69
CA ASP A 376 2.73 18.28 25.61
C ASP A 376 3.19 17.12 24.74
N SER A 377 2.25 16.29 24.31
CA SER A 377 2.54 15.18 23.41
C SER A 377 1.39 14.91 22.47
N VAL A 378 1.71 14.42 21.28
CA VAL A 378 0.77 13.82 20.36
C VAL A 378 1.25 12.41 20.04
N THR A 379 0.33 11.46 20.10
CA THR A 379 0.58 10.04 19.79
C THR A 379 -0.43 9.58 18.74
N ASP A 380 0.05 8.89 17.72
CA ASP A 380 -0.77 8.13 16.80
C ASP A 380 -0.73 6.66 17.22
N GLU A 381 -1.78 6.22 17.91
CA GLU A 381 -1.85 4.87 18.49
C GLU A 381 -1.89 3.77 17.42
N TYR A 382 -2.21 4.11 16.17
CA TYR A 382 -2.32 3.15 15.06
C TYR A 382 -0.95 2.61 14.60
N ASP A 383 0.08 3.46 14.57
CA ASP A 383 1.43 3.06 14.13
C ASP A 383 2.54 3.35 15.15
N GLY A 384 2.16 3.85 16.33
CA GLY A 384 3.06 4.16 17.42
C GLY A 384 3.89 5.43 17.21
N TRP A 385 3.58 6.24 16.19
CA TRP A 385 4.24 7.54 16.03
C TRP A 385 3.93 8.44 17.22
N GLN A 386 4.94 9.16 17.71
CA GLN A 386 4.79 10.09 18.82
C GLN A 386 5.72 11.30 18.64
N MET A 387 5.23 12.45 19.06
CA MET A 387 6.04 13.65 19.27
C MET A 387 5.70 14.23 20.64
N TYR A 388 6.70 14.72 21.36
CA TYR A 388 6.49 15.38 22.66
C TYR A 388 7.46 16.55 22.83
N ARG A 389 7.03 17.53 23.63
CA ARG A 389 7.83 18.68 24.06
C ARG A 389 7.57 18.96 25.51
N GLU A 390 8.60 19.47 26.18
CA GLU A 390 8.54 19.83 27.59
C GLU A 390 9.03 21.26 27.77
N TYR A 391 8.44 21.95 28.75
CA TYR A 391 8.89 23.24 29.22
C TYR A 391 9.03 23.24 30.73
N ARG A 392 10.11 23.84 31.25
CA ARG A 392 10.40 23.99 32.69
C ARG A 392 10.72 25.45 32.99
N GLN A 393 9.94 26.07 33.86
CA GLN A 393 10.21 27.44 34.31
C GLN A 393 11.47 27.49 35.18
N HIS A 394 12.26 28.56 35.10
CA HIS A 394 13.46 28.75 35.94
C HIS A 394 14.53 27.63 35.85
N ASN A 395 14.56 26.86 34.76
CA ASN A 395 15.61 25.89 34.46
C ASN A 395 16.63 26.50 33.48
N SER A 396 17.91 26.14 33.61
CA SER A 396 18.98 26.60 32.69
C SER A 396 18.82 26.06 31.27
N ASN A 397 18.09 24.96 31.10
CA ASN A 397 17.62 24.44 29.84
C ASN A 397 16.09 24.27 29.90
N PRO A 398 15.33 25.36 29.74
CA PRO A 398 13.90 25.37 30.01
C PRO A 398 13.08 24.58 29.00
N GLY A 399 13.67 24.05 27.93
CA GLY A 399 12.92 23.35 26.88
C GLY A 399 12.17 24.31 25.96
N ASP A 400 10.96 23.94 25.53
CA ASP A 400 10.20 24.68 24.52
C ASP A 400 9.04 25.48 25.15
N PRO A 401 9.16 26.81 25.34
CA PRO A 401 8.09 27.63 25.90
C PRO A 401 6.80 27.65 25.07
N ALA A 402 6.86 27.23 23.80
CA ALA A 402 5.71 27.08 22.91
C ALA A 402 5.30 25.61 22.75
N SER A 403 5.65 24.72 23.70
CA SER A 403 5.36 23.27 23.69
C SER A 403 3.93 22.96 23.24
N HIS A 404 2.92 23.58 23.86
CA HIS A 404 1.52 23.35 23.54
C HIS A 404 1.13 23.73 22.11
N ALA A 405 1.56 24.90 21.64
CA ALA A 405 1.27 25.36 20.28
C ALA A 405 1.98 24.49 19.23
N ASN A 406 3.24 24.13 19.48
CA ASN A 406 4.04 23.30 18.57
C ASN A 406 3.50 21.86 18.49
N ILE A 407 3.05 21.28 19.60
CA ILE A 407 2.41 19.96 19.60
C ILE A 407 1.02 20.00 18.94
N SER A 408 0.27 21.08 19.12
CA SER A 408 -1.01 21.26 18.43
C SER A 408 -0.81 21.37 16.91
N TYR A 409 0.23 22.07 16.46
CA TYR A 409 0.64 22.11 15.06
C TYR A 409 1.08 20.72 14.56
N ALA A 410 1.91 20.00 15.32
CA ALA A 410 2.33 18.64 14.97
C ALA A 410 1.14 17.68 14.81
N LYS A 411 0.10 17.83 15.65
CA LYS A 411 -1.17 17.09 15.48
C LYS A 411 -1.86 17.41 14.16
N GLN A 412 -2.03 18.69 13.82
CA GLN A 412 -2.66 19.10 12.55
C GLN A 412 -1.88 18.57 11.34
N VAL A 413 -0.56 18.65 11.38
CA VAL A 413 0.33 18.10 10.35
C VAL A 413 0.16 16.59 10.24
N ARG A 414 0.17 15.88 11.38
CA ARG A 414 -0.03 14.43 11.41
C ARG A 414 -1.40 14.02 10.85
N GLU A 415 -2.46 14.74 11.18
CA GLU A 415 -3.79 14.54 10.63
C GLU A 415 -3.81 14.75 9.10
N ALA A 416 -3.12 15.77 8.59
CA ALA A 416 -2.99 15.99 7.14
C ALA A 416 -2.23 14.86 6.44
N GLN A 417 -1.10 14.42 7.01
CA GLN A 417 -0.33 13.27 6.52
C GLN A 417 -1.20 11.99 6.48
N VAL A 418 -2.00 11.75 7.52
CA VAL A 418 -2.91 10.60 7.60
C VAL A 418 -4.04 10.71 6.59
N ARG A 419 -4.67 11.88 6.43
CA ARG A 419 -5.71 12.11 5.41
C ARG A 419 -5.18 11.82 4.00
N ALA A 420 -3.98 12.29 3.70
CA ALA A 420 -3.32 12.09 2.42
C ALA A 420 -3.05 10.60 2.14
N LYS A 421 -2.36 9.92 3.06
CA LYS A 421 -1.95 8.51 2.87
C LYS A 421 -3.13 7.55 2.93
N PHE A 422 -3.92 7.64 4.00
CA PHE A 422 -5.07 6.75 4.20
C PHE A 422 -6.19 7.03 3.17
N GLY A 423 -6.33 8.29 2.73
CA GLY A 423 -7.26 8.63 1.64
C GLY A 423 -6.89 7.94 0.32
N ALA A 424 -5.60 7.92 -0.02
CA ALA A 424 -5.09 7.21 -1.18
C ALA A 424 -5.29 5.69 -1.07
N GLU A 425 -5.07 5.10 0.12
CA GLU A 425 -5.36 3.68 0.36
C GLU A 425 -6.84 3.35 0.17
N LEU A 426 -7.74 4.20 0.66
CA LEU A 426 -9.19 4.06 0.43
C LEU A 426 -9.54 4.18 -1.05
N ASP A 427 -8.89 5.09 -1.80
CA ASP A 427 -9.08 5.20 -3.25
C ASP A 427 -8.64 3.92 -3.98
N ALA A 428 -7.54 3.28 -3.56
CA ALA A 428 -7.08 2.01 -4.13
C ALA A 428 -8.07 0.87 -3.89
N ILE A 429 -8.63 0.82 -2.68
CA ILE A 429 -9.65 -0.14 -2.26
C ILE A 429 -10.95 0.05 -3.05
N LEU A 430 -11.37 1.30 -3.22
CA LEU A 430 -12.66 1.67 -3.79
C LEU A 430 -12.61 1.94 -5.30
N ALA A 431 -11.48 1.71 -5.95
CA ALA A 431 -11.24 2.01 -7.36
C ALA A 431 -12.36 1.50 -8.28
N GLN A 432 -12.82 0.26 -8.06
CA GLN A 432 -13.90 -0.36 -8.83
C GLN A 432 -15.27 0.28 -8.59
N ALA A 433 -15.54 0.78 -7.38
CA ALA A 433 -16.82 1.38 -7.04
C ALA A 433 -17.08 2.69 -7.80
N TYR A 434 -16.00 3.39 -8.19
CA TYR A 434 -16.11 4.59 -9.00
C TYR A 434 -16.60 4.35 -10.43
N LEU A 435 -16.56 3.11 -10.91
CA LEU A 435 -17.07 2.74 -12.23
C LEU A 435 -18.56 2.38 -12.22
N TRP A 436 -19.15 2.11 -11.06
CA TRP A 436 -20.56 1.73 -10.93
C TRP A 436 -21.54 2.70 -11.59
N PRO A 437 -21.35 4.03 -11.53
CA PRO A 437 -22.26 4.95 -12.16
C PRO A 437 -22.41 4.74 -13.68
N TYR A 438 -21.41 4.16 -14.35
CA TYR A 438 -21.38 3.91 -15.80
C TYR A 438 -22.00 2.58 -16.22
N LEU A 439 -22.41 1.74 -15.26
CA LEU A 439 -23.20 0.54 -15.54
C LEU A 439 -24.63 0.90 -15.99
N ASP A 440 -25.08 2.13 -15.74
CA ASP A 440 -26.32 2.68 -16.28
C ASP A 440 -26.18 2.90 -17.80
N PRO A 441 -26.90 2.13 -18.65
CA PRO A 441 -26.77 2.21 -20.09
C PRO A 441 -27.29 3.53 -20.69
N THR A 442 -28.01 4.35 -19.90
CA THR A 442 -28.45 5.68 -20.35
C THR A 442 -27.36 6.73 -20.25
N LYS A 443 -26.27 6.46 -19.52
CA LYS A 443 -25.13 7.36 -19.45
C LYS A 443 -24.26 7.24 -20.70
N THR A 444 -24.16 8.35 -21.41
CA THR A 444 -23.35 8.46 -22.63
C THR A 444 -21.89 8.82 -22.35
N ALA A 445 -21.61 9.45 -21.19
CA ALA A 445 -20.26 9.70 -20.75
C ALA A 445 -19.56 8.39 -20.41
N GLN A 446 -18.32 8.23 -20.87
CA GLN A 446 -17.47 7.09 -20.53
C GLN A 446 -16.57 7.45 -19.35
N PRO A 447 -16.15 6.48 -18.51
CA PRO A 447 -15.21 6.73 -17.43
C PRO A 447 -13.89 7.27 -18.01
N THR A 448 -13.32 8.24 -17.32
CA THR A 448 -12.08 8.90 -17.76
C THR A 448 -10.97 8.68 -16.75
N ASN A 449 -9.74 8.62 -17.24
CA ASN A 449 -8.57 8.57 -16.37
C ASN A 449 -8.32 9.96 -15.79
N GLN A 450 -8.62 10.12 -14.50
CA GLN A 450 -8.37 11.33 -13.74
C GLN A 450 -7.05 11.23 -13.00
N ARG A 451 -6.24 12.29 -13.09
CA ARG A 451 -5.02 12.43 -12.29
C ARG A 451 -5.40 12.94 -10.90
N VAL A 452 -4.96 12.23 -9.88
CA VAL A 452 -5.15 12.61 -8.48
C VAL A 452 -3.79 13.00 -7.92
N GLN A 453 -3.72 14.19 -7.32
CA GLN A 453 -2.52 14.69 -6.66
C GLN A 453 -2.70 14.70 -5.15
N VAL A 454 -1.69 14.21 -4.42
CA VAL A 454 -1.71 14.07 -2.97
C VAL A 454 -0.40 14.59 -2.38
N ALA A 455 -0.50 15.54 -1.45
CA ALA A 455 0.64 16.06 -0.71
C ALA A 455 0.80 15.31 0.62
N VAL A 456 1.95 14.66 0.81
CA VAL A 456 2.28 13.96 2.06
C VAL A 456 3.38 14.73 2.78
N GLY A 457 3.01 15.32 3.90
CA GLY A 457 3.85 16.21 4.69
C GLY A 457 2.98 17.17 5.52
N THR A 458 3.54 18.22 6.11
CA THR A 458 4.98 18.50 6.12
C THR A 458 5.72 17.56 7.07
N PHE A 459 6.95 17.21 6.73
CA PHE A 459 7.92 16.59 7.64
C PHE A 459 8.88 17.68 8.13
N GLY A 460 9.40 17.52 9.34
CA GLY A 460 10.11 18.55 10.11
C GLY A 460 9.18 19.31 11.07
N GLY A 461 9.74 19.75 12.20
CA GLY A 461 8.97 20.31 13.31
C GLY A 461 8.76 21.83 13.27
N ARG A 462 9.52 22.58 12.44
CA ARG A 462 9.49 24.05 12.45
C ARG A 462 9.57 24.63 11.02
N PRO A 463 8.44 25.03 10.40
CA PRO A 463 8.44 25.73 9.12
C PRO A 463 9.01 27.14 9.32
N ASN A 464 10.31 27.29 9.11
CA ASN A 464 10.99 28.59 9.06
C ASN A 464 11.93 28.60 7.84
N GLY A 465 12.41 29.78 7.47
CA GLY A 465 13.31 29.98 6.35
C GLY A 465 12.60 30.22 5.02
N THR A 466 13.36 30.07 3.94
CA THR A 466 12.93 30.33 2.57
C THR A 466 12.09 29.17 2.05
N PRO A 467 10.84 29.38 1.61
CA PRO A 467 10.02 28.34 1.02
C PRO A 467 10.49 27.99 -0.40
N PHE A 468 10.27 26.75 -0.80
CA PHE A 468 10.47 26.30 -2.16
C PHE A 468 9.41 25.28 -2.58
N ASN A 469 9.21 25.18 -3.90
CA ASN A 469 8.38 24.16 -4.54
C ASN A 469 9.01 23.83 -5.89
N VAL A 470 9.33 22.57 -6.13
CA VAL A 470 10.10 22.13 -7.29
C VAL A 470 9.45 20.90 -7.93
N PRO A 471 8.90 21.04 -9.16
CA PRO A 471 8.46 19.89 -9.95
C PRO A 471 9.63 18.94 -10.24
N VAL A 472 9.36 17.64 -10.29
CA VAL A 472 10.39 16.61 -10.49
C VAL A 472 10.24 15.78 -11.77
N ASP A 473 9.34 16.16 -12.68
CA ASP A 473 9.07 15.40 -13.91
C ASP A 473 10.30 15.25 -14.83
N SER A 474 11.22 16.21 -14.84
CA SER A 474 12.46 16.20 -15.63
C SER A 474 13.70 15.90 -14.80
N LEU A 475 13.54 15.39 -13.57
CA LEU A 475 14.64 15.15 -12.65
C LEU A 475 15.59 14.07 -13.20
N MET A 476 16.88 14.39 -13.27
CA MET A 476 17.93 13.48 -13.73
C MET A 476 18.85 13.03 -12.61
N LYS A 477 19.12 13.90 -11.63
CA LYS A 477 20.02 13.58 -10.52
C LYS A 477 19.48 14.17 -9.23
N ILE A 478 19.58 13.37 -8.18
CA ILE A 478 19.24 13.76 -6.81
C ILE A 478 20.51 13.62 -6.00
N SER A 479 20.86 14.64 -5.23
CA SER A 479 21.94 14.54 -4.24
C SER A 479 21.45 15.02 -2.89
N ILE A 480 21.60 14.17 -1.88
CA ILE A 480 21.35 14.51 -0.49
C ILE A 480 22.69 14.94 0.10
N CYS A 481 22.74 16.17 0.60
CA CYS A 481 23.95 16.78 1.12
C CYS A 481 23.95 16.73 2.65
N SER A 482 25.11 16.44 3.22
CA SER A 482 25.40 16.44 4.66
C SER A 482 26.83 16.89 4.90
N ASP A 483 27.20 17.25 6.14
CA ASP A 483 28.57 17.65 6.48
C ASP A 483 29.18 16.77 7.60
N ALA A 484 30.51 16.79 7.72
CA ALA A 484 31.23 16.15 8.82
C ALA A 484 31.05 16.92 10.14
N SER A 485 30.91 18.25 10.11
CA SER A 485 30.66 19.09 11.29
C SER A 485 29.21 19.01 11.79
N HIS A 486 28.27 18.78 10.87
CA HIS A 486 26.83 18.64 11.13
C HIS A 486 26.29 17.44 10.33
N ARG A 487 26.07 16.31 11.03
CA ARG A 487 25.69 15.02 10.43
C ARG A 487 24.30 14.99 9.78
N ASN A 488 23.50 16.03 10.01
CA ASN A 488 22.14 16.14 9.49
C ASN A 488 22.12 16.50 8.01
N MET A 489 20.96 16.33 7.38
CA MET A 489 20.74 16.78 6.01
C MET A 489 20.85 18.30 5.93
N CYS A 490 21.87 18.80 5.23
CA CYS A 490 22.13 20.22 5.08
C CYS A 490 21.73 20.79 3.71
N GLY A 491 21.45 19.93 2.73
CA GLY A 491 20.96 20.38 1.44
C GLY A 491 20.34 19.29 0.56
N LEU A 492 19.48 19.73 -0.35
CA LEU A 492 18.90 18.94 -1.42
C LEU A 492 19.30 19.56 -2.75
N ASN A 493 20.08 18.83 -3.55
CA ASN A 493 20.55 19.29 -4.83
C ASN A 493 19.94 18.47 -5.96
N LEU A 494 19.15 19.12 -6.82
CA LEU A 494 18.36 18.48 -7.88
C LEU A 494 18.83 18.98 -9.25
N THR A 495 19.18 18.07 -10.16
CA THR A 495 19.58 18.41 -11.54
C THR A 495 18.53 17.92 -12.52
N PHE A 496 18.14 18.78 -13.46
CA PHE A 496 17.05 18.53 -14.42
C PHE A 496 17.55 18.34 -15.86
N ALA A 497 16.80 17.57 -16.64
CA ALA A 497 17.05 17.29 -18.05
C ALA A 497 16.90 18.54 -18.95
N GLY A 498 17.54 18.48 -20.12
CA GLY A 498 17.44 19.51 -21.17
C GLY A 498 18.34 20.72 -20.94
N SER A 499 18.24 21.38 -19.78
CA SER A 499 19.03 22.58 -19.48
C SER A 499 20.27 22.33 -18.63
N GLY A 500 20.37 21.16 -17.97
CA GLY A 500 21.40 20.90 -16.95
C GLY A 500 21.26 21.80 -15.71
N THR A 501 20.14 22.54 -15.59
CA THR A 501 19.90 23.43 -14.47
C THR A 501 19.87 22.64 -13.17
N THR A 502 20.48 23.21 -12.15
CA THR A 502 20.59 22.62 -10.83
C THR A 502 19.88 23.52 -9.83
N ALA A 503 18.96 22.95 -9.04
CA ALA A 503 18.29 23.63 -7.96
C ALA A 503 18.85 23.11 -6.63
N LEU A 504 19.46 24.02 -5.86
CA LEU A 504 19.99 23.74 -4.53
C LEU A 504 19.10 24.39 -3.47
N TYR A 505 18.64 23.58 -2.53
CA TYR A 505 17.98 24.02 -1.31
C TYR A 505 18.88 23.66 -0.13
N GLY A 506 19.13 24.61 0.77
CA GLY A 506 20.17 24.48 1.80
C GLY A 506 21.57 24.76 1.24
N VAL A 507 22.55 23.95 1.62
CA VAL A 507 23.96 24.09 1.20
C VAL A 507 24.51 22.79 0.59
N MET A 508 25.54 22.94 -0.25
CA MET A 508 26.36 21.80 -0.70
C MET A 508 27.34 21.39 0.41
N GLY A 509 26.90 20.49 1.28
CA GLY A 509 27.77 19.91 2.32
C GLY A 509 28.95 19.12 1.76
N GLY A 510 29.95 18.88 2.61
CA GLY A 510 31.16 18.12 2.26
C GLY A 510 30.92 16.67 1.82
N ARG A 511 29.76 16.07 2.18
CA ARG A 511 29.33 14.74 1.73
C ARG A 511 28.07 14.84 0.87
N GLN A 512 28.11 14.23 -0.31
CA GLN A 512 26.99 14.18 -1.25
C GLN A 512 26.75 12.74 -1.67
N ASN A 513 25.59 12.20 -1.29
CA ASN A 513 25.15 10.90 -1.78
C ASN A 513 24.16 11.16 -2.92
N SER A 514 24.37 10.52 -4.08
CA SER A 514 23.58 10.80 -5.27
C SER A 514 23.08 9.54 -5.99
N ILE A 515 21.98 9.69 -6.72
CA ILE A 515 21.54 8.77 -7.77
C ILE A 515 21.28 9.53 -9.06
N ASN A 516 21.53 8.87 -10.18
CA ASN A 516 21.10 9.33 -11.50
C ASN A 516 19.89 8.50 -11.93
N LEU A 517 18.82 9.18 -12.33
CA LEU A 517 17.60 8.56 -12.82
C LEU A 517 17.76 8.24 -14.32
N GLN A 518 17.43 7.00 -14.69
CA GLN A 518 17.36 6.59 -16.08
C GLN A 518 16.06 7.06 -16.74
N ALA A 519 15.98 6.97 -18.07
CA ALA A 519 14.74 7.27 -18.78
C ALA A 519 13.59 6.37 -18.26
N GLY A 520 12.47 6.99 -17.86
CA GLY A 520 11.32 6.29 -17.28
C GLY A 520 11.50 5.86 -15.82
N GLU A 521 12.63 6.20 -15.17
CA GLU A 521 12.84 5.97 -13.75
C GLU A 521 12.23 7.11 -12.94
N TYR A 522 11.46 6.77 -11.91
CA TYR A 522 10.79 7.72 -11.04
C TYR A 522 10.84 7.28 -9.58
N ILE A 523 10.67 8.23 -8.68
CA ILE A 523 10.67 7.99 -7.23
C ILE A 523 9.33 7.36 -6.85
N THR A 524 9.39 6.19 -6.21
CA THR A 524 8.24 5.42 -5.74
C THR A 524 8.01 5.53 -4.25
N ASN A 525 9.03 5.88 -3.48
CA ASN A 525 8.92 6.05 -2.04
C ASN A 525 9.93 7.06 -1.51
N VAL A 526 9.57 7.71 -0.41
CA VAL A 526 10.46 8.55 0.38
C VAL A 526 10.26 8.24 1.85
N ARG A 527 11.35 8.06 2.57
CA ARG A 527 11.37 7.85 4.02
C ARG A 527 12.50 8.66 4.63
N GLY A 528 12.43 8.90 5.92
CA GLY A 528 13.44 9.70 6.58
C GLY A 528 13.27 9.77 8.07
N TYR A 529 14.00 10.72 8.64
CA TYR A 529 14.03 10.99 10.06
C TYR A 529 13.86 12.48 10.29
N GLU A 530 13.03 12.81 11.27
CA GLU A 530 12.68 14.18 11.59
C GLU A 530 12.72 14.43 13.09
N TRP A 531 13.01 15.67 13.43
CA TRP A 531 12.72 16.25 14.73
C TRP A 531 12.24 17.69 14.56
N ASP A 532 13.06 18.69 14.90
CA ASP A 532 12.81 20.11 14.58
C ASP A 532 13.02 20.42 13.09
N GLN A 533 13.82 19.61 12.43
CA GLN A 533 14.24 19.72 11.04
C GLN A 533 14.34 18.31 10.43
N LEU A 534 14.72 18.23 9.14
CA LEU A 534 15.03 16.96 8.50
C LEU A 534 16.43 16.50 8.91
N GLU A 535 16.50 15.32 9.52
CA GLU A 535 17.75 14.74 10.01
C GLU A 535 18.41 13.90 8.93
N GLY A 536 17.63 13.07 8.24
CA GLY A 536 18.09 12.21 7.16
C GLY A 536 16.95 11.81 6.24
N LEU A 537 17.31 11.44 5.01
CA LEU A 537 16.36 11.16 3.94
C LEU A 537 16.82 9.98 3.11
N VAL A 538 15.86 9.18 2.64
CA VAL A 538 16.05 8.08 1.71
C VAL A 538 14.97 8.18 0.63
N LEU A 539 15.39 8.18 -0.63
CA LEU A 539 14.49 8.12 -1.78
C LEU A 539 14.72 6.82 -2.54
N GLU A 540 13.63 6.19 -2.99
CA GLU A 540 13.62 4.89 -3.66
C GLU A 540 12.92 5.02 -5.00
N THR A 541 13.37 4.25 -5.99
CA THR A 541 12.88 4.32 -7.37
C THR A 541 12.21 3.03 -7.83
N ASN A 542 11.36 3.14 -8.85
CA ASN A 542 10.77 1.98 -9.54
C ASN A 542 11.82 1.04 -10.17
N HIS A 543 13.05 1.52 -10.37
CA HIS A 543 14.15 0.70 -10.86
C HIS A 543 14.93 -0.01 -9.76
N GLY A 544 14.60 0.16 -8.48
CA GLY A 544 15.32 -0.48 -7.37
C GLY A 544 16.62 0.24 -6.98
N GLN A 545 16.88 1.42 -7.54
CA GLN A 545 17.87 2.34 -7.01
C GLN A 545 17.33 3.06 -5.77
N LEU A 546 18.23 3.42 -4.86
CA LEU A 546 17.93 4.31 -3.74
C LEU A 546 19.11 5.24 -3.48
N VAL A 547 18.81 6.44 -2.98
CA VAL A 547 19.78 7.37 -2.41
C VAL A 547 19.42 7.62 -0.96
N GLU A 548 20.42 7.64 -0.09
CA GLU A 548 20.24 7.94 1.32
C GLU A 548 21.31 8.93 1.79
N GLY A 549 20.97 9.85 2.70
CA GLY A 549 21.91 10.85 3.22
C GLY A 549 21.40 11.56 4.47
N GLY A 550 22.28 12.31 5.13
CA GLY A 550 22.04 12.84 6.46
C GLY A 550 22.18 11.78 7.57
N GLN A 551 21.59 12.06 8.73
CA GLN A 551 21.65 11.22 9.92
C GLN A 551 20.47 10.24 9.94
N LEU A 552 20.74 8.98 9.58
CA LEU A 552 19.77 7.89 9.63
C LEU A 552 19.75 7.23 11.02
N GLY A 553 18.57 6.81 11.48
CA GLY A 553 18.39 6.07 12.73
C GLY A 553 18.29 6.95 13.98
N SER A 554 18.15 8.26 13.81
CA SER A 554 18.02 9.23 14.88
C SER A 554 16.61 9.82 14.88
N HIS A 555 16.04 10.12 16.06
CA HIS A 555 14.71 10.75 16.19
C HIS A 555 13.55 9.99 15.51
N SER A 556 12.50 10.70 15.14
CA SER A 556 11.24 10.13 14.68
C SER A 556 11.35 9.72 13.22
N TYR A 557 11.08 8.44 12.93
CA TYR A 557 10.99 7.92 11.57
C TYR A 557 9.70 8.36 10.90
N PHE A 558 9.79 8.76 9.63
CA PHE A 558 8.63 8.99 8.78
C PHE A 558 8.73 8.27 7.44
N GLU A 559 7.57 8.08 6.82
CA GLU A 559 7.44 7.54 5.48
C GLU A 559 6.36 8.29 4.71
N ALA A 560 6.73 8.81 3.55
CA ALA A 560 5.92 9.69 2.74
C ALA A 560 5.33 9.03 1.49
N GLY A 561 5.77 7.82 1.11
CA GLY A 561 5.19 7.08 -0.01
C GLY A 561 3.70 6.74 0.21
N ILE A 562 2.94 6.68 -0.87
CA ILE A 562 1.52 6.30 -0.89
C ILE A 562 1.34 4.84 -1.32
N ASP A 563 0.10 4.31 -1.21
CA ASP A 563 -0.21 2.89 -1.46
C ASP A 563 0.36 2.41 -2.81
N ASP A 564 1.06 1.28 -2.77
CA ASP A 564 1.74 0.71 -3.93
C ASP A 564 0.73 0.28 -5.02
N ALA A 565 -0.50 -0.09 -4.63
CA ALA A 565 -1.57 -0.41 -5.55
C ALA A 565 -2.07 0.78 -6.38
N LEU A 566 -1.59 1.99 -6.13
CA LEU A 566 -1.89 3.15 -6.98
C LEU A 566 -0.82 3.42 -8.04
N ASN A 567 0.34 2.76 -8.00
CA ASN A 567 1.48 3.06 -8.87
C ASN A 567 1.85 4.55 -8.88
N ALA A 568 1.77 5.17 -7.71
CA ALA A 568 2.05 6.57 -7.58
C ALA A 568 3.49 6.93 -7.93
N LYS A 569 3.65 8.13 -8.48
CA LYS A 569 4.96 8.74 -8.75
C LYS A 569 5.06 10.07 -8.01
N LEU A 570 6.26 10.38 -7.53
CA LEU A 570 6.55 11.73 -7.02
C LEU A 570 6.57 12.71 -8.20
N VAL A 571 5.85 13.83 -8.08
CA VAL A 571 5.76 14.87 -9.12
C VAL A 571 6.27 16.23 -8.67
N SER A 572 6.31 16.50 -7.36
CA SER A 572 6.94 17.70 -6.80
C SER A 572 7.48 17.48 -5.39
N ILE A 573 8.46 18.28 -5.00
CA ILE A 573 8.93 18.42 -3.61
C ILE A 573 8.77 19.89 -3.22
N SER A 574 8.18 20.16 -2.07
CA SER A 574 8.13 21.50 -1.50
C SER A 574 8.63 21.50 -0.07
N GLY A 575 8.99 22.66 0.47
CA GLY A 575 9.48 22.73 1.84
C GLY A 575 10.01 24.11 2.19
N THR A 576 10.77 24.16 3.29
CA THR A 576 11.49 25.35 3.71
C THR A 576 12.92 25.00 4.11
N TYR A 577 13.85 25.94 3.92
CA TYR A 577 15.25 25.81 4.32
C TYR A 577 15.80 27.12 4.86
N LYS A 578 16.80 27.06 5.75
CA LYS A 578 17.48 28.24 6.30
C LYS A 578 18.96 27.94 6.50
N GLY A 579 19.82 28.61 5.74
CA GLY A 579 21.26 28.35 5.79
C GLY A 579 21.57 26.89 5.42
N ASP A 580 22.22 26.17 6.31
CA ASP A 580 22.63 24.76 6.20
C ASP A 580 21.60 23.77 6.77
N VAL A 581 20.34 24.19 6.93
CA VAL A 581 19.27 23.36 7.46
C VAL A 581 18.12 23.24 6.48
N ILE A 582 17.70 22.00 6.20
CA ILE A 582 16.41 21.70 5.60
C ILE A 582 15.36 21.59 6.72
N ASN A 583 14.56 22.64 6.87
CA ASN A 583 13.61 22.75 7.97
C ASN A 583 12.41 21.83 7.76
N THR A 584 11.84 21.86 6.56
CA THR A 584 10.65 21.08 6.25
C THR A 584 10.63 20.53 4.84
N LEU A 585 9.97 19.39 4.64
CA LEU A 585 9.71 18.78 3.33
C LEU A 585 8.29 18.21 3.23
N THR A 586 7.66 18.42 2.08
CA THR A 586 6.39 17.83 1.67
C THR A 586 6.57 17.20 0.29
N PHE A 587 6.08 15.98 0.14
CA PHE A 587 6.22 15.18 -1.07
C PHE A 587 4.88 15.11 -1.79
N HIS A 588 4.84 15.57 -3.04
CA HIS A 588 3.63 15.61 -3.85
C HIS A 588 3.63 14.43 -4.81
N TRP A 589 2.63 13.58 -4.67
CA TRP A 589 2.45 12.35 -5.43
C TRP A 589 1.33 12.51 -6.45
N GLU A 590 1.45 11.81 -7.57
CA GLU A 590 0.40 11.69 -8.58
C GLU A 590 0.12 10.22 -8.87
N TYR A 591 -1.16 9.87 -8.97
CA TYR A 591 -1.64 8.58 -9.47
C TYR A 591 -2.88 8.79 -10.35
N VAL A 592 -3.30 7.73 -11.03
CA VAL A 592 -4.45 7.76 -11.94
C VAL A 592 -5.56 6.89 -11.38
N LEU A 593 -6.78 7.44 -11.35
CA LEU A 593 -8.02 6.71 -11.08
C LEU A 593 -8.94 6.82 -12.28
N SER A 594 -9.62 5.74 -12.63
CA SER A 594 -10.72 5.77 -13.59
C SER A 594 -12.01 6.10 -12.83
N LYS A 595 -12.63 7.26 -13.12
CA LYS A 595 -13.88 7.71 -12.50
C LYS A 595 -14.77 8.42 -13.52
#